data_AF-A0A0C2Z6W1-F1
#
_entry.id   AF-A0A0C2Z6W1-F1
#
_cell.length_a   1.000
_cell.length_b   1.000
_cell.length_c   1.000
_cell.angle_alpha   90.00
_cell.angle_beta   90.00
_cell.angle_gamma   90.00
#
_symmetry.space_group_name_H-M   'P 1'
#
loop_
_entity.id
_entity.type
_entity.pdbx_description
1 polymer ?
#
loop_
_entity_poly.entity_id
_entity_poly.type
_entity_poly.pdbx_seq_one_letter_code
_entity_poly.pdbx_strand_id
1 'polypeptide(L)'
;MKLLRYRERINTECSLVQKPILNIKAIKIDANKRSLKQALGCKHLKSCDYFKRGKESLYFIEISDFHQQFLNLKASHGDNEASKMIKNEIRLKLSETLLLYYQLIQQINIKQANTELKNKALLTHCRDTPRDGVVFAKLERELTRHYCPTHLASIKVIPYPRLETLFK
;
A
#
# COMPACT_ATOMS: atom_id res chain seq x y z
N MET A 1 -14.41 1.77 -17.29
CA MET A 1 -13.20 2.60 -17.08
C MET A 1 -11.95 1.86 -17.61
N LYS A 2 -11.02 2.52 -18.33
CA LYS A 2 -9.75 1.89 -18.79
C LYS A 2 -8.66 1.95 -17.70
N LEU A 3 -8.53 0.91 -16.89
CA LEU A 3 -7.54 0.83 -15.78
C LEU A 3 -6.09 0.99 -16.24
N LEU A 4 -5.74 0.49 -17.42
CA LEU A 4 -4.37 0.50 -17.94
C LEU A 4 -3.77 1.91 -18.11
N ARG A 5 -4.60 2.96 -18.12
CA ARG A 5 -4.13 4.35 -18.21
C ARG A 5 -3.37 4.83 -16.96
N TYR A 6 -3.53 4.14 -15.84
CA TYR A 6 -2.80 4.42 -14.60
C TYR A 6 -1.65 3.43 -14.35
N ARG A 7 -1.32 2.62 -15.36
CA ARG A 7 -0.26 1.62 -15.23
C ARG A 7 1.09 2.31 -15.36
N GLU A 8 1.92 2.18 -14.34
CA GLU A 8 3.28 2.69 -14.33
C GLU A 8 4.24 1.73 -13.62
N ARG A 9 5.54 2.02 -13.68
CA ARG A 9 6.52 1.34 -12.84
C ARG A 9 6.38 1.82 -11.40
N ILE A 10 6.49 0.92 -10.43
CA ILE A 10 6.47 1.28 -9.01
C ILE A 10 7.64 2.22 -8.73
N ASN A 11 7.33 3.46 -8.38
CA ASN A 11 8.25 4.43 -7.83
C ASN A 11 8.10 4.41 -6.29
N THR A 12 9.20 4.23 -5.57
CA THR A 12 9.21 4.25 -4.11
C THR A 12 9.11 5.64 -3.52
N GLU A 13 9.36 6.68 -4.34
CA GLU A 13 9.40 8.10 -3.92
C GLU A 13 10.37 8.38 -2.77
N CYS A 14 11.23 7.42 -2.42
CA CYS A 14 12.21 7.53 -1.35
C CYS A 14 13.54 8.00 -1.92
N SER A 15 13.95 9.19 -1.53
CA SER A 15 15.20 9.84 -1.95
C SER A 15 16.47 9.10 -1.53
N LEU A 16 16.35 8.13 -0.63
CA LEU A 16 17.48 7.38 -0.06
C LEU A 16 17.75 6.08 -0.79
N VAL A 17 16.83 5.68 -1.67
CA VAL A 17 16.96 4.49 -2.48
C VAL A 17 17.69 4.88 -3.78
N GLN A 18 18.86 4.29 -4.03
CA GLN A 18 19.63 4.56 -5.25
C GLN A 18 18.85 4.25 -6.55
N LYS A 19 17.94 3.27 -6.51
CA LYS A 19 17.07 2.89 -7.63
C LYS A 19 15.61 2.95 -7.21
N PRO A 20 14.99 4.15 -7.15
CA PRO A 20 13.65 4.32 -6.59
C PRO A 20 12.56 3.75 -7.52
N ILE A 21 12.88 3.54 -8.80
CA ILE A 21 11.96 2.95 -9.77
C ILE A 21 12.26 1.47 -9.93
N LEU A 22 11.31 0.63 -9.54
CA LEU A 22 11.37 -0.82 -9.67
C LEU A 22 10.89 -1.26 -11.05
N ASN A 23 11.43 -2.36 -11.59
CA ASN A 23 10.99 -2.91 -12.88
C ASN A 23 9.70 -3.73 -12.74
N ILE A 24 8.75 -3.23 -11.96
CA ILE A 24 7.45 -3.84 -11.70
C ILE A 24 6.38 -2.86 -12.15
N LYS A 25 5.53 -3.28 -13.09
CA LYS A 25 4.37 -2.48 -13.48
C LYS A 25 3.17 -2.78 -12.57
N ALA A 26 2.52 -1.71 -12.09
CA ALA A 26 1.34 -1.73 -11.24
C ALA A 26 0.41 -0.56 -11.62
N ILE A 27 -0.82 -0.54 -11.11
CA ILE A 27 -1.79 0.53 -11.30
C ILE A 27 -1.61 1.52 -10.14
N LYS A 28 -1.17 2.76 -10.39
CA LYS A 28 -1.06 3.78 -9.33
C LYS A 28 -2.46 4.24 -8.92
N ILE A 29 -2.71 4.19 -7.63
CA ILE A 29 -3.96 4.62 -6.99
C ILE A 29 -3.81 6.03 -6.47
N ASP A 30 -2.70 6.33 -5.79
CA ASP A 30 -2.45 7.61 -5.14
C ASP A 30 -1.57 8.51 -6.01
N ALA A 31 -2.16 9.27 -6.94
CA ALA A 31 -1.40 10.18 -7.80
C ALA A 31 -1.85 11.63 -7.66
N ASN A 32 -0.90 12.56 -7.72
CA ASN A 32 -1.15 14.01 -7.67
C ASN A 32 -1.99 14.53 -8.84
N LYS A 33 -1.91 13.88 -10.01
CA LYS A 33 -2.70 14.22 -11.20
C LYS A 33 -3.21 12.95 -11.85
N ARG A 34 -4.51 12.89 -12.19
CA ARG A 34 -5.16 11.77 -12.90
C ARG A 34 -4.99 10.43 -12.19
N SER A 35 -5.33 10.38 -10.90
CA SER A 35 -5.27 9.14 -10.11
C SER A 35 -6.50 8.25 -10.30
N LEU A 36 -6.35 6.96 -10.01
CA LEU A 36 -7.49 6.03 -10.01
C LEU A 36 -8.56 6.48 -9.02
N LYS A 37 -8.17 6.89 -7.81
CA LYS A 37 -9.11 7.38 -6.79
C LYS A 37 -9.85 8.64 -7.24
N GLN A 38 -9.20 9.54 -7.99
CA GLN A 38 -9.87 10.72 -8.55
C GLN A 38 -10.93 10.34 -9.59
N ALA A 39 -10.64 9.39 -10.47
CA ALA A 39 -11.61 8.94 -11.47
C ALA A 39 -12.78 8.15 -10.90
N LEU A 40 -12.60 7.58 -9.70
CA LEU A 40 -13.67 6.94 -8.93
C LEU A 40 -14.51 7.96 -8.12
N GLY A 41 -14.14 9.26 -8.11
CA GLY A 41 -14.82 10.28 -7.31
C GLY A 41 -14.33 10.39 -5.86
N CYS A 42 -13.23 9.72 -5.53
CA CYS A 42 -12.76 9.48 -4.16
C CYS A 42 -11.42 10.17 -3.87
N LYS A 43 -11.23 11.37 -4.42
CA LYS A 43 -9.98 12.16 -4.28
C LYS A 43 -9.59 12.46 -2.82
N HIS A 44 -10.56 12.46 -1.91
CA HIS A 44 -10.39 12.79 -0.49
C HIS A 44 -9.86 11.61 0.34
N LEU A 45 -9.91 10.39 -0.20
CA LEU A 45 -9.43 9.22 0.50
C LEU A 45 -7.90 9.14 0.48
N LYS A 46 -7.31 8.78 1.62
CA LYS A 46 -5.97 8.21 1.73
C LYS A 46 -5.99 6.80 1.13
N SER A 47 -4.98 6.45 0.37
CA SER A 47 -4.92 5.12 -0.26
C SER A 47 -3.50 4.60 -0.24
N CYS A 48 -3.36 3.29 -0.39
CA CYS A 48 -2.11 2.68 -0.80
C CYS A 48 -1.67 3.26 -2.14
N ASP A 49 -0.38 3.20 -2.43
CA ASP A 49 0.17 3.74 -3.66
C ASP A 49 -0.30 2.98 -4.90
N TYR A 50 -0.31 1.64 -4.86
CA TYR A 50 -0.53 0.83 -6.07
C TYR A 50 -1.45 -0.39 -5.86
N PHE A 51 -2.07 -0.81 -6.97
CA PHE A 51 -2.63 -2.15 -7.16
C PHE A 51 -1.78 -2.99 -8.11
N LYS A 52 -1.57 -4.26 -7.77
CA LYS A 52 -0.97 -5.22 -8.69
C LYS A 52 -1.69 -6.56 -8.66
N ARG A 53 -2.15 -7.02 -9.82
CA ARG A 53 -2.69 -8.37 -10.01
C ARG A 53 -1.54 -9.38 -10.12
N GLY A 54 -1.58 -10.42 -9.28
CA GLY A 54 -0.84 -11.67 -9.45
C GLY A 54 -1.74 -12.77 -10.02
N LYS A 55 -1.26 -14.02 -10.02
CA LYS A 55 -1.99 -15.17 -10.58
C LYS A 55 -3.35 -15.39 -9.88
N GLU A 56 -3.36 -15.38 -8.55
CA GLU A 56 -4.54 -15.68 -7.71
C GLU A 56 -4.77 -14.62 -6.63
N SER A 57 -4.11 -13.46 -6.74
CA SER A 57 -4.15 -12.45 -5.70
C SER A 57 -4.15 -11.05 -6.30
N LEU A 58 -4.80 -10.13 -5.60
CA LEU A 58 -4.67 -8.70 -5.84
C LEU A 58 -3.87 -8.11 -4.67
N TYR A 59 -2.77 -7.44 -5.00
CA TYR A 59 -1.89 -6.83 -4.01
C TYR A 59 -2.17 -5.34 -3.91
N PHE A 60 -2.42 -4.87 -2.70
CA PHE A 60 -2.44 -3.46 -2.30
C PHE A 60 -1.04 -3.14 -1.80
N ILE A 61 -0.35 -2.22 -2.45
CA ILE A 61 1.06 -1.93 -2.18
C ILE A 61 1.15 -0.51 -1.64
N GLU A 62 1.56 -0.40 -0.38
CA GLU A 62 1.92 0.86 0.27
C GLU A 62 3.44 0.94 0.32
N ILE A 63 4.01 2.07 -0.13
CA ILE A 63 5.41 2.39 0.09
C ILE A 63 5.51 3.43 1.20
N SER A 64 6.26 3.11 2.25
CA SER A 64 6.45 3.99 3.40
C SER A 64 7.93 4.20 3.68
N ASP A 65 8.35 5.46 3.78
CA ASP A 65 9.60 5.84 4.44
C ASP A 65 9.31 6.12 5.92
N PHE A 66 8.99 5.04 6.64
CA PHE A 66 8.64 5.11 8.06
C PHE A 66 9.69 5.84 8.87
N HIS A 67 10.97 5.60 8.60
CA HIS A 67 12.05 6.25 9.30
C HIS A 67 12.00 7.77 9.15
N GLN A 68 11.88 8.27 7.92
CA GLN A 68 11.80 9.72 7.70
C GLN A 68 10.53 10.32 8.29
N GLN A 69 9.38 9.65 8.11
CA GLN A 69 8.11 10.07 8.72
C GLN A 69 8.22 10.16 10.25
N PHE A 70 8.86 9.15 10.86
CA PHE A 70 9.09 9.09 12.30
C PHE A 70 10.03 10.20 12.76
N LEU A 71 11.15 10.45 12.07
CA LEU A 71 12.06 11.53 12.41
C LEU A 71 11.37 12.91 12.33
N ASN A 72 10.52 13.12 11.32
CA ASN A 72 9.80 14.37 11.14
C ASN A 72 8.77 14.59 12.26
N LEU A 73 8.03 13.54 12.63
CA LEU A 73 6.97 13.64 13.64
C LEU A 73 7.52 13.64 15.08
N LYS A 74 8.58 12.88 15.37
CA LYS A 74 9.12 12.79 16.73
C LYS A 74 9.66 14.12 17.22
N ALA A 75 10.17 14.96 16.30
CA ALA A 75 10.68 16.28 16.62
C ALA A 75 9.60 17.19 17.22
N SER A 76 8.34 17.02 16.80
CA SER A 76 7.21 17.84 17.21
C SER A 76 6.28 17.17 18.23
N HIS A 77 6.23 15.83 18.27
CA HIS A 77 5.22 15.08 19.03
C HIS A 77 5.80 14.01 19.98
N GLY A 78 7.11 13.77 19.94
CA GLY A 78 7.76 12.69 20.68
C GLY A 78 7.51 11.29 20.07
N ASP A 79 8.26 10.31 20.56
CA ASP A 79 8.36 8.97 19.95
C ASP A 79 7.02 8.20 19.93
N ASN A 80 6.25 8.26 21.01
CA ASN A 80 5.01 7.50 21.15
C ASN A 80 3.91 8.03 20.23
N GLU A 81 3.68 9.34 20.22
CA GLU A 81 2.64 9.94 19.39
C GLU A 81 3.02 9.90 17.90
N ALA A 82 4.29 10.13 17.56
CA ALA A 82 4.78 9.95 16.19
C ALA A 82 4.51 8.53 15.66
N SER A 83 4.81 7.51 16.46
CA SER A 83 4.53 6.11 16.09
C SER A 83 3.04 5.87 15.89
N LYS A 84 2.20 6.39 16.80
CA LYS A 84 0.73 6.24 16.74
C LYS A 84 0.14 6.91 15.50
N MET A 85 0.60 8.12 15.16
CA MET A 85 0.17 8.86 13.98
C MET A 85 0.46 8.10 12.68
N ILE A 86 1.69 7.57 12.52
CA ILE A 86 2.07 6.80 11.34
C ILE A 86 1.26 5.51 11.22
N LYS A 87 1.09 4.77 12.33
CA LYS A 87 0.25 3.57 12.36
C LYS A 87 -1.20 3.88 11.95
N ASN A 88 -1.77 4.97 12.46
CA ASN A 88 -3.12 5.40 12.11
C ASN A 88 -3.23 5.77 10.63
N GLU A 89 -2.22 6.42 10.07
CA GLU A 89 -2.19 6.72 8.64
C GLU A 89 -2.19 5.45 7.79
N ILE A 90 -1.33 4.47 8.10
CA ILE A 90 -1.27 3.21 7.35
C ILE A 90 -2.60 2.44 7.46
N ARG A 91 -3.23 2.44 8.64
CA ARG A 91 -4.57 1.87 8.84
C ARG A 91 -5.62 2.53 7.94
N LEU A 92 -5.65 3.87 7.92
CA LEU A 92 -6.57 4.63 7.07
C LEU A 92 -6.34 4.32 5.60
N LYS A 93 -5.09 4.36 5.13
CA LYS A 93 -4.73 4.01 3.75
C LYS A 93 -5.22 2.61 3.38
N LEU A 94 -5.05 1.63 4.25
CA LEU A 94 -5.51 0.26 3.98
C LEU A 94 -7.04 0.14 3.94
N SER A 95 -7.74 0.69 4.94
CA SER A 95 -9.21 0.70 4.99
C SER A 95 -9.81 1.37 3.76
N GLU A 96 -9.32 2.54 3.40
CA GLU A 96 -9.87 3.33 2.32
C GLU A 96 -9.49 2.77 0.95
N THR A 97 -8.35 2.07 0.83
CA THR A 97 -8.02 1.28 -0.35
C THR A 97 -8.99 0.12 -0.58
N LEU A 98 -9.41 -0.56 0.48
CA LEU A 98 -10.47 -1.58 0.40
C LEU A 98 -11.78 -0.97 -0.11
N LEU A 99 -12.17 0.20 0.39
CA LEU A 99 -13.37 0.92 -0.09
C LEU A 99 -13.26 1.27 -1.58
N LEU A 100 -12.12 1.82 -2.00
CA LEU A 100 -11.83 2.11 -3.42
C LEU A 100 -11.92 0.85 -4.28
N TYR A 101 -11.41 -0.27 -3.79
CA TYR A 101 -11.48 -1.55 -4.49
C TYR A 101 -12.93 -2.02 -4.68
N TYR A 102 -13.77 -1.95 -3.65
CA TYR A 102 -15.18 -2.33 -3.79
C TYR A 102 -15.94 -1.43 -4.75
N GLN A 103 -15.72 -0.11 -4.71
CA GLN A 103 -16.29 0.83 -5.67
C GLN A 103 -15.80 0.56 -7.10
N LEU A 104 -14.53 0.22 -7.25
CA LEU A 104 -13.95 -0.14 -8.54
C LEU A 104 -14.65 -1.38 -9.14
N ILE A 105 -14.87 -2.42 -8.35
CA ILE A 105 -15.58 -3.63 -8.78
C ILE A 105 -17.00 -3.30 -9.24
N GLN A 106 -17.72 -2.49 -8.46
CA GLN A 106 -19.08 -2.06 -8.79
C GLN A 106 -19.12 -1.30 -10.13
N GLN A 107 -18.19 -0.34 -10.35
CA GLN A 107 -18.16 0.45 -11.58
C GLN A 107 -17.71 -0.31 -12.83
N ILE A 108 -16.84 -1.31 -12.66
CA ILE A 108 -16.34 -2.11 -13.80
C ILE A 108 -17.34 -3.23 -14.15
N ASN A 109 -18.39 -3.44 -13.35
CA ASN A 109 -19.41 -4.47 -13.54
C ASN A 109 -18.77 -5.80 -13.91
N ILE A 110 -17.82 -6.25 -13.07
CA ILE A 110 -17.07 -7.49 -13.28
C ILE A 110 -18.05 -8.66 -13.05
N LYS A 111 -18.93 -8.92 -14.02
CA LYS A 111 -19.66 -10.18 -14.19
C LYS A 111 -18.73 -11.32 -14.67
N GLN A 112 -17.44 -11.03 -14.86
CA GLN A 112 -16.47 -11.97 -15.42
C GLN A 112 -15.16 -11.93 -14.64
N ALA A 113 -15.14 -12.69 -13.54
CA ALA A 113 -14.09 -13.67 -13.28
C ALA A 113 -14.45 -14.41 -11.98
N ASN A 114 -14.89 -15.66 -12.11
CA ASN A 114 -15.03 -16.65 -11.02
C ASN A 114 -13.67 -17.02 -10.36
N THR A 115 -12.71 -16.10 -10.33
CA THR A 115 -11.50 -16.24 -9.51
C THR A 115 -11.70 -15.32 -8.32
N GLU A 116 -12.03 -15.90 -7.18
CA GLU A 116 -11.92 -15.25 -5.87
C GLU A 116 -10.45 -14.83 -5.68
N LEU A 117 -10.09 -13.66 -6.19
CA LEU A 117 -8.76 -13.11 -5.99
C LEU A 117 -8.61 -12.88 -4.49
N LYS A 118 -7.58 -13.51 -3.92
CA LYS A 118 -7.21 -13.28 -2.52
C LYS A 118 -6.57 -11.90 -2.43
N ASN A 119 -7.30 -10.94 -1.88
CA ASN A 119 -6.76 -9.61 -1.61
C ASN A 119 -5.64 -9.71 -0.57
N LYS A 120 -4.50 -9.07 -0.83
CA LYS A 120 -3.33 -9.06 0.05
C LYS A 120 -2.80 -7.65 0.17
N ALA A 121 -2.24 -7.29 1.32
CA ALA A 121 -1.53 -6.02 1.47
C ALA A 121 -0.03 -6.26 1.63
N LEU A 122 0.76 -5.43 0.96
CA LEU A 122 2.20 -5.34 1.10
C LEU A 122 2.54 -3.94 1.59
N LEU A 123 3.02 -3.86 2.82
CA LEU A 123 3.58 -2.64 3.38
C LEU A 123 5.07 -2.67 3.13
N THR A 124 5.56 -1.70 2.40
CA THR A 124 6.93 -1.72 1.90
C THR A 124 7.72 -0.64 2.60
N HIS A 125 8.84 -1.00 3.23
CA HIS A 125 9.72 -0.03 3.87
C HIS A 125 10.99 0.20 3.06
N CYS A 126 11.41 1.46 3.00
CA CYS A 126 12.55 1.86 2.17
C CYS A 126 13.90 1.67 2.87
N ARG A 127 13.92 1.61 4.21
CA ARG A 127 15.12 1.36 5.02
C ARG A 127 14.96 0.09 5.84
N ASP A 128 16.00 -0.75 5.86
CA ASP A 128 16.04 -1.94 6.70
C ASP A 128 16.90 -1.67 7.92
N THR A 129 16.35 -0.93 8.90
CA THR A 129 17.00 -0.76 10.20
C THR A 129 16.37 -1.69 11.23
N PRO A 130 17.13 -2.21 12.22
CA PRO A 130 16.58 -3.09 13.26
C PRO A 130 15.39 -2.47 14.01
N ARG A 131 15.41 -1.13 14.22
CA ARG A 131 14.31 -0.39 14.86
C ARG A 131 13.05 -0.39 14.00
N ASP A 132 13.19 -0.17 12.70
CA ASP A 132 12.06 -0.20 11.76
C ASP A 132 11.44 -1.61 11.74
N GLY A 133 12.27 -2.66 11.71
CA GLY A 133 11.82 -4.05 11.74
C GLY A 133 10.92 -4.38 12.94
N VAL A 134 11.26 -3.91 14.15
CA VAL A 134 10.43 -4.14 15.35
C VAL A 134 9.09 -3.41 15.27
N VAL A 135 9.09 -2.15 14.82
CA VAL A 135 7.85 -1.36 14.71
C VAL A 135 6.93 -1.95 13.66
N PHE A 136 7.48 -2.30 12.50
CA PHE A 136 6.73 -2.92 11.42
C PHE A 136 6.22 -4.31 11.78
N ALA A 137 6.98 -5.13 12.52
CA ALA A 137 6.49 -6.42 13.00
C ALA A 137 5.30 -6.27 13.99
N LYS A 138 5.29 -5.21 14.81
CA LYS A 138 4.12 -4.89 15.65
C LYS A 138 2.93 -4.45 14.79
N LEU A 139 3.16 -3.56 13.83
CA LEU A 139 2.12 -3.09 12.93
C LEU A 139 1.52 -4.22 12.07
N GLU A 140 2.34 -5.10 11.50
CA GLU A 140 1.88 -6.25 10.73
C GLU A 140 0.93 -7.14 11.55
N ARG A 141 1.29 -7.44 12.80
CA ARG A 141 0.45 -8.23 13.70
C ARG A 141 -0.87 -7.53 14.03
N GLU A 142 -0.83 -6.24 14.33
CA GLU A 142 -2.01 -5.43 14.62
C GLU A 142 -2.97 -5.41 13.42
N LEU A 143 -2.45 -5.12 12.22
CA LEU A 143 -3.25 -5.08 11.00
C LEU A 143 -3.77 -6.46 10.61
N THR A 144 -2.94 -7.50 10.71
CA THR A 144 -3.34 -8.88 10.39
C THR A 144 -4.53 -9.30 11.26
N ARG A 145 -4.47 -9.04 12.57
CA ARG A 145 -5.58 -9.35 13.49
C ARG A 145 -6.87 -8.62 13.09
N HIS A 146 -6.77 -7.40 12.58
CA HIS A 146 -7.93 -6.57 12.27
C HIS A 146 -8.54 -6.86 10.90
N TYR A 147 -7.73 -7.02 9.85
CA TYR A 147 -8.22 -7.08 8.47
C TYR A 147 -8.23 -8.48 7.86
N CYS A 148 -7.38 -9.40 8.31
CA CYS A 148 -7.30 -10.72 7.68
C CYS A 148 -8.52 -11.63 7.93
N PRO A 149 -9.21 -11.57 9.08
CA PRO A 149 -10.41 -12.40 9.29
C PRO A 149 -11.54 -12.11 8.31
N THR A 150 -11.60 -10.91 7.72
CA THR A 150 -12.80 -10.46 6.97
C THR A 150 -12.52 -9.86 5.59
N HIS A 151 -11.34 -9.27 5.35
CA HIS A 151 -11.11 -8.46 4.16
C HIS A 151 -9.89 -8.87 3.33
N LEU A 152 -8.86 -9.43 3.95
CA LEU A 152 -7.58 -9.74 3.32
C LEU A 152 -7.14 -11.18 3.61
N ALA A 153 -6.54 -11.86 2.64
CA ALA A 153 -5.93 -13.16 2.88
C ALA A 153 -4.60 -13.06 3.65
N SER A 154 -3.89 -11.94 3.52
CA SER A 154 -2.64 -11.70 4.26
C SER A 154 -2.22 -10.23 4.20
N ILE A 155 -1.51 -9.80 5.23
CA ILE A 155 -0.75 -8.55 5.25
C ILE A 155 0.71 -8.94 5.50
N LYS A 156 1.64 -8.36 4.76
CA LYS A 156 3.09 -8.54 4.99
C LYS A 156 3.80 -7.21 4.95
N VAL A 157 4.75 -7.02 5.85
CA VAL A 157 5.74 -5.96 5.76
C VAL A 157 7.02 -6.53 5.13
N ILE A 158 7.49 -5.88 4.07
CA ILE A 158 8.71 -6.29 3.38
C ILE A 158 9.61 -5.09 3.04
N PRO A 159 10.93 -5.27 3.03
CA PRO A 159 11.83 -4.26 2.49
C PRO A 159 11.62 -4.12 0.98
N TYR A 160 11.73 -2.90 0.45
CA TYR A 160 11.47 -2.61 -0.96
C TYR A 160 12.21 -3.49 -1.99
N PRO A 161 13.47 -3.94 -1.78
CA PRO A 161 14.14 -4.80 -2.75
C PRO A 161 13.45 -6.17 -2.91
N ARG A 162 12.75 -6.65 -1.87
CA ARG A 162 12.00 -7.92 -1.93
C ARG A 162 10.70 -7.81 -2.76
N LEU A 163 10.24 -6.60 -3.05
CA LEU A 163 9.06 -6.39 -3.88
C LEU A 163 9.32 -6.89 -5.31
N GLU A 164 10.52 -6.66 -5.87
CA GLU A 164 10.88 -7.16 -7.20
C GLU A 164 10.92 -8.68 -7.25
N THR A 165 11.48 -9.34 -6.22
CA THR A 165 11.53 -10.80 -6.17
C THR A 165 10.16 -11.46 -6.06
N LEU A 166 9.18 -10.77 -5.47
CA LEU A 166 7.81 -11.29 -5.31
C LEU A 166 7.04 -11.34 -6.65
N PHE A 167 7.45 -10.51 -7.62
CA PHE A 167 6.71 -10.30 -8.87
C PHE A 167 7.50 -10.63 -10.14
N LYS A 168 8.68 -11.24 -9.99
CA LYS A 168 9.40 -11.93 -11.08
C LYS A 168 8.79 -13.30 -11.30
#